data_AF-A0A966B8X3-F1
#
_entry.id   AF-A0A966B8X3-F1
#
_cell.length_a   1.000
_cell.length_b   1.000
_cell.length_c   1.000
_cell.angle_alpha   90.00
_cell.angle_beta   90.00
_cell.angle_gamma   90.00
#
_symmetry.space_group_name_H-M   'P 1'
#
loop_
_entity.id
_entity.type
_entity.pdbx_description
1 polymer ?
#
loop_
_entity_poly.entity_id
_entity_poly.type
_entity_poly.pdbx_seq_one_letter_code
_entity_poly.pdbx_strand_id
1 'polypeptide(L)'
;IKFLKPKDEVKFVIGSEEDYIWSKEKLISENLNELCGNVIFSPVFDQIQYSDMVDWIVRDCLDVTFQLQLHKFIWDPSEKGV
;
A
#
# COMPACT_ATOMS: atom_id res chain seq x y z
N ILE A 1 9.50 -9.47 9.11
CA ILE A 1 9.39 -10.10 7.77
C ILE A 1 9.68 -11.61 7.81
N LYS A 2 10.71 -12.10 8.53
CA LYS A 2 11.11 -13.53 8.58
C LYS A 2 10.05 -14.58 8.98
N PHE A 3 8.86 -14.17 9.43
CA PHE A 3 7.78 -15.09 9.81
C PHE A 3 6.54 -14.96 8.93
N LEU A 4 6.60 -14.14 7.87
CA LEU A 4 5.54 -14.04 6.88
C LEU A 4 5.36 -15.40 6.19
N LYS A 5 4.11 -15.74 5.93
CA LYS A 5 3.69 -16.93 5.22
C LYS A 5 3.05 -16.52 3.89
N PRO A 6 2.99 -17.43 2.91
CA PRO A 6 2.34 -17.16 1.62
C PRO A 6 0.85 -16.79 1.69
N LYS A 7 0.21 -16.97 2.86
CA LYS A 7 -1.20 -16.58 3.09
C LYS A 7 -1.38 -15.23 3.78
N ASP A 8 -0.27 -14.63 4.23
CA ASP A 8 -0.30 -13.34 4.90
C ASP A 8 -0.30 -12.23 3.83
N GLU A 9 -0.78 -11.06 4.22
CA GLU A 9 -0.72 -9.84 3.39
C GLU A 9 0.14 -8.79 4.10
N VAL A 10 0.88 -8.02 3.32
CA VAL A 10 1.63 -6.86 3.82
C VAL A 10 1.03 -5.60 3.20
N LYS A 11 0.56 -4.69 4.04
CA LYS A 11 0.01 -3.41 3.59
C LYS A 11 0.89 -2.25 4.02
N PHE A 12 1.35 -1.47 3.04
CA PHE A 12 1.97 -0.18 3.23
C PHE A 12 0.91 0.91 3.16
N VAL A 13 0.88 1.76 4.19
CA VAL A 13 0.04 2.97 4.22
C VAL A 13 0.95 4.15 3.93
N ILE A 14 0.76 4.79 2.78
CA ILE A 14 1.72 5.72 2.17
C ILE A 14 1.11 7.13 2.14
N GLY A 15 1.78 8.09 2.78
CA GLY A 15 1.34 9.49 2.87
C GLY A 15 2.13 10.48 2.01
N SER A 16 3.21 10.02 1.35
CA SER A 16 4.03 10.87 0.46
C SER A 16 4.79 10.06 -0.59
N GLU A 17 5.52 10.74 -1.49
CA GLU A 17 6.40 10.07 -2.46
C GLU A 17 7.61 9.42 -1.76
N GLU A 18 8.12 10.01 -0.68
CA GLU A 18 9.20 9.42 0.13
C GLU A 18 8.75 8.09 0.78
N ASP A 19 7.52 8.05 1.31
CA ASP A 19 6.92 6.82 1.85
C ASP A 19 6.79 5.74 0.75
N TYR A 20 6.42 6.15 -0.47
CA TYR A 20 6.33 5.26 -1.62
C TYR A 20 7.70 4.68 -1.98
N ILE A 21 8.73 5.52 -2.08
CA ILE A 21 10.11 5.10 -2.39
C ILE A 21 10.60 4.11 -1.32
N TRP A 22 10.42 4.43 -0.05
CA TRP A 22 10.79 3.54 1.06
C TRP A 22 10.06 2.19 1.00
N SER A 23 8.75 2.22 0.70
CA SER A 23 7.92 1.01 0.59
C SER A 23 8.36 0.13 -0.58
N LYS A 24 8.68 0.74 -1.72
CA LYS A 24 9.26 0.05 -2.89
C LYS A 24 10.63 -0.55 -2.58
N GLU A 25 11.51 0.17 -1.92
CA GLU A 25 12.81 -0.36 -1.49
C GLU A 25 12.63 -1.55 -0.55
N LYS A 26 11.65 -1.51 0.35
CA LYS A 26 11.37 -2.61 1.27
C LYS A 26 10.77 -3.82 0.57
N LEU A 27 9.85 -3.60 -0.37
CA LEU A 27 9.28 -4.63 -1.25
C LEU A 27 10.38 -5.43 -1.94
N ILE A 28 11.33 -4.72 -2.57
CA ILE A 28 12.41 -5.33 -3.35
C ILE A 28 13.45 -5.97 -2.45
N SER A 29 13.98 -5.24 -1.46
CA SER A 29 15.08 -5.73 -0.61
C SER A 29 14.73 -6.97 0.21
N GLU A 30 13.45 -7.17 0.49
CA GLU A 30 12.95 -8.29 1.28
C GLU A 30 12.22 -9.34 0.45
N ASN A 31 12.17 -9.19 -0.89
CA ASN A 31 11.45 -10.05 -1.82
C ASN A 31 10.01 -10.35 -1.37
N LEU A 32 9.27 -9.31 -0.94
CA LEU A 32 7.96 -9.52 -0.30
C LEU A 32 6.95 -10.23 -1.20
N ASN A 33 6.99 -9.98 -2.52
CA ASN A 33 6.12 -10.64 -3.50
C ASN A 33 6.35 -12.14 -3.61
N GLU A 34 7.50 -12.65 -3.15
CA GLU A 34 7.78 -14.09 -3.10
C GLU A 34 7.44 -14.68 -1.72
N LEU A 35 7.41 -13.86 -0.67
CA LEU A 35 7.21 -14.30 0.71
C LEU A 35 5.75 -14.32 1.15
N CYS A 36 4.96 -13.31 0.75
CA CYS A 36 3.56 -13.16 1.14
C CYS A 36 2.63 -13.23 -0.07
N GLY A 37 1.35 -13.55 0.18
CA GLY A 37 0.39 -13.80 -0.90
C GLY A 37 -0.06 -12.53 -1.62
N ASN A 38 0.12 -11.38 -0.96
CA ASN A 38 -0.24 -10.09 -1.51
C ASN A 38 0.57 -8.98 -0.82
N VAL A 39 1.00 -7.99 -1.60
CA VAL A 39 1.53 -6.72 -1.09
C VAL A 39 0.60 -5.61 -1.54
N ILE A 40 0.14 -4.80 -0.58
CA ILE A 40 -0.86 -3.77 -0.80
C ILE A 40 -0.24 -2.40 -0.59
N PHE A 41 -0.41 -1.51 -1.56
CA PHE A 41 -0.10 -0.09 -1.44
C PHE A 41 -1.40 0.67 -1.25
N SER A 42 -1.51 1.37 -0.13
CA SER A 42 -2.73 2.06 0.28
C SER A 42 -2.42 3.52 0.60
N PRO A 43 -3.07 4.50 -0.05
CA PRO A 43 -2.85 5.90 0.25
C PRO A 43 -3.40 6.26 1.63
N VAL A 44 -2.72 7.16 2.33
CA VAL A 44 -3.34 7.88 3.45
C VAL A 44 -4.46 8.74 2.88
N PHE A 45 -5.64 8.66 3.49
CA PHE A 45 -6.80 9.41 3.07
C PHE A 45 -6.51 10.92 3.11
N ASP A 46 -6.82 11.63 2.02
CA ASP A 46 -6.69 13.08 1.87
C ASP A 46 -5.27 13.66 2.03
N GLN A 47 -4.22 12.83 1.90
CA GLN A 47 -2.82 13.30 1.93
C GLN A 47 -2.14 13.29 0.56
N ILE A 48 -2.46 12.30 -0.28
CA ILE A 48 -1.95 12.17 -1.63
C ILE A 48 -3.11 11.96 -2.60
N GLN A 49 -2.97 12.50 -3.81
CA GLN A 49 -3.92 12.20 -4.88
C GLN A 49 -3.78 10.71 -5.25
N TYR A 50 -4.90 10.02 -5.37
CA TYR A 50 -4.88 8.59 -5.69
C TYR A 50 -4.30 8.31 -7.08
N SER A 51 -4.49 9.23 -8.02
CA SER A 51 -3.88 9.18 -9.34
C SER A 51 -2.36 9.12 -9.26
N ASP A 52 -1.75 9.96 -8.41
CA ASP A 52 -0.30 10.05 -8.31
C ASP A 52 0.29 8.72 -7.86
N MET A 53 -0.33 8.08 -6.86
CA MET A 53 0.10 6.75 -6.42
C MET A 53 -0.04 5.68 -7.50
N VAL A 54 -1.16 5.68 -8.23
CA VAL A 54 -1.39 4.72 -9.32
C VAL A 54 -0.33 4.94 -10.42
N ASP A 55 -0.07 6.20 -10.77
CA ASP A 55 0.94 6.56 -11.76
C ASP A 55 2.34 6.12 -11.32
N TRP A 56 2.69 6.26 -10.04
CA TRP A 56 3.97 5.75 -9.51
C TRP A 56 4.06 4.22 -9.62
N ILE A 57 3.01 3.49 -9.21
CA ILE A 57 2.96 2.02 -9.31
C ILE A 57 3.14 1.55 -10.75
N VAL A 58 2.45 2.18 -11.70
CA VAL A 58 2.53 1.85 -13.13
C VAL A 58 3.89 2.23 -13.71
N ARG A 59 4.41 3.43 -13.41
CA ARG A 59 5.74 3.91 -13.83
C ARG A 59 6.84 2.93 -13.45
N ASP A 60 6.76 2.40 -12.24
CA ASP A 60 7.79 1.52 -11.67
C ASP A 60 7.50 0.04 -11.89
N CYS A 61 6.40 -0.30 -12.58
CA CYS A 61 5.95 -1.66 -12.87
C CYS A 61 5.92 -2.55 -11.61
N LEU A 62 5.42 -2.02 -10.49
CA LEU A 62 5.38 -2.79 -9.23
C LEU A 62 4.24 -3.80 -9.26
N ASP A 63 4.57 -5.06 -8.93
CA ASP A 63 3.60 -6.11 -8.68
C ASP A 63 3.02 -5.95 -7.27
N VAL A 64 2.07 -5.02 -7.12
CA VAL A 64 1.37 -4.72 -5.86
C VAL A 64 -0.10 -4.44 -6.13
N THR A 65 -0.94 -4.70 -5.14
CA THR A 65 -2.35 -4.33 -5.18
C THR A 65 -2.53 -2.89 -4.69
N PHE A 66 -3.10 -2.02 -5.51
CA PHE A 66 -3.57 -0.71 -5.04
C PHE A 66 -4.91 -0.85 -4.29
N GLN A 67 -5.00 -0.36 -3.05
CA GLN A 67 -6.21 -0.47 -2.23
C GLN A 67 -6.54 0.82 -1.47
N LEU A 68 -7.76 1.34 -1.68
CA LEU A 68 -8.29 2.47 -0.93
C LEU A 68 -8.74 2.08 0.48
N GLN A 69 -8.68 3.02 1.40
CA GLN A 69 -9.32 2.89 2.72
C GLN A 69 -10.83 3.10 2.58
N LEU A 70 -11.54 2.10 2.03
CA LEU A 70 -12.95 2.19 1.62
C LEU A 70 -13.89 2.74 2.71
N HIS A 71 -13.63 2.43 3.99
CA HIS A 71 -14.45 2.94 5.09
C HIS A 71 -14.51 4.48 5.14
N LYS A 72 -13.48 5.20 4.66
CA LYS A 72 -13.47 6.67 4.57
C LYS A 72 -14.39 7.25 3.50
N PHE A 73 -14.91 6.41 2.59
CA PHE A 73 -15.86 6.80 1.55
C PHE A 73 -17.28 6.36 1.87
N ILE A 74 -17.43 5.34 2.72
CA ILE A 74 -18.73 4.78 3.11
C ILE A 74 -19.30 5.55 4.30
N TRP A 75 -18.45 5.86 5.29
CA TRP A 75 -18.81 6.60 6.49
C TRP A 75 -18.13 7.96 6.53
N ASP A 76 -18.54 8.80 7.49
CA ASP A 76 -17.84 10.07 7.72
C ASP A 76 -16.35 9.78 8.01
N PRO A 77 -15.40 10.49 7.37
CA PRO A 77 -13.97 10.21 7.55
C PRO A 77 -13.48 10.33 9.00
N SER A 78 -14.20 11.03 9.87
CA SER A 78 -13.89 11.17 11.30
C SER A 78 -14.57 10.11 12.19
N GLU A 79 -15.47 9.31 11.64
CA GLU A 79 -16.19 8.26 12.35
C GLU A 79 -15.25 7.11 12.75
N LYS A 80 -15.45 6.56 13.95
CA LYS A 80 -14.63 5.51 14.55
C LYS A 80 -15.46 4.28 14.83
N GLY A 81 -14.87 3.09 14.66
CA GLY A 81 -15.55 1.81 14.92
C GLY A 81 -16.37 1.28 13.75
N VAL A 82 -16.06 1.74 12.54
CA VAL A 82 -16.70 1.37 11.26
C VAL A 82 -15.76 0.58 10.37
#